data_AF-A0A1G8NXR0-F1
#
_entry.id   AF-A0A1G8NXR0-F1
#
_cell.length_a   1.000
_cell.length_b   1.000
_cell.length_c   1.000
_cell.angle_alpha   90.00
_cell.angle_beta   90.00
_cell.angle_gamma   90.00
#
_symmetry.space_group_name_H-M   'P 1'
#
loop_
_entity.id
_entity.type
_entity.pdbx_description
1 polymer ?
#
loop_
_entity_poly.entity_id
_entity_poly.type
_entity_poly.pdbx_seq_one_letter_code
_entity_poly.pdbx_strand_id
1 'polypeptide(L)'
;MITLVFLGTFYFKIPSLFGYTHLGDSMIILSVCLLGTKKGAFAGALGAGLADLLGGYTAWVIPTMTIKAIWVLVMGAISFKLLKECKYNLWIGAFIGAIFHITLYTLIKFPMFGVAYAISSLPLLTLQTLSGIIIGNCIYSLIKNKLNYILK
;
A
#
# COMPACT_ATOMS: atom_id res chain seq x y z
N MET A 1 -3.17 4.96 -12.64
CA MET A 1 -2.78 4.28 -11.38
C MET A 1 -3.85 4.40 -10.30
N ILE A 2 -4.43 5.57 -10.02
CA ILE A 2 -5.55 5.72 -9.07
C ILE A 2 -6.62 4.66 -9.29
N THR A 3 -7.07 4.48 -10.54
CA THR A 3 -8.07 3.47 -10.91
C THR A 3 -7.64 2.04 -10.59
N LEU A 4 -6.38 1.67 -10.85
CA LEU A 4 -5.90 0.32 -10.54
C LEU A 4 -5.83 0.07 -9.03
N VAL A 5 -5.37 1.07 -8.26
CA VAL A 5 -5.40 1.00 -6.80
C VAL A 5 -6.84 0.83 -6.31
N PHE A 6 -7.75 1.66 -6.81
CA PHE A 6 -9.17 1.58 -6.47
C PHE A 6 -9.75 0.21 -6.79
N LEU A 7 -9.60 -0.29 -8.01
CA LEU A 7 -10.13 -1.60 -8.42
C LEU A 7 -9.52 -2.74 -7.61
N GLY A 8 -8.21 -2.67 -7.35
CA GLY A 8 -7.47 -3.61 -6.50
C GLY A 8 -7.97 -3.66 -5.06
N THR A 9 -8.39 -2.52 -4.51
CA THR A 9 -8.93 -2.43 -3.15
C THR A 9 -10.42 -2.80 -3.10
N PHE A 10 -11.21 -2.33 -4.07
CA PHE A 10 -12.67 -2.38 -4.05
C PHE A 10 -13.24 -3.73 -4.51
N TYR A 11 -12.77 -4.25 -5.65
CA TYR A 11 -13.32 -5.46 -6.25
C TYR A 11 -12.61 -6.73 -5.77
N PHE A 12 -11.29 -6.71 -5.72
CA PHE A 12 -10.50 -7.88 -5.33
C PHE A 12 -10.31 -7.97 -3.82
N LYS A 13 -11.44 -8.07 -3.10
CA LYS A 13 -11.48 -8.21 -1.65
C LYS A 13 -11.93 -9.61 -1.23
N ILE A 14 -11.23 -10.15 -0.23
CA ILE A 14 -11.54 -11.41 0.44
C ILE A 14 -12.08 -11.05 1.83
N PRO A 15 -13.36 -11.34 2.12
CA PRO A 15 -13.94 -11.10 3.44
C PRO A 15 -13.19 -11.86 4.54
N SER A 16 -13.09 -11.27 5.72
CA SER A 16 -12.43 -11.85 6.89
C SER A 16 -13.16 -11.45 8.17
N LEU A 17 -12.82 -12.11 9.28
CA LEU A 17 -13.35 -11.79 10.62
C LEU A 17 -13.06 -10.34 11.07
N PHE A 18 -12.07 -9.67 10.46
CA PHE A 18 -11.62 -8.33 10.84
C PHE A 18 -11.82 -7.30 9.71
N GLY A 19 -12.85 -7.51 8.88
CA GLY A 19 -13.12 -6.69 7.70
C GLY A 19 -12.78 -7.43 6.41
N TYR A 20 -11.88 -6.89 5.59
CA TYR A 20 -11.54 -7.50 4.31
C TYR A 20 -10.05 -7.36 4.00
N THR A 21 -9.51 -8.36 3.33
CA THR A 21 -8.16 -8.31 2.74
C THR A 21 -8.27 -8.03 1.25
N HIS A 22 -7.38 -7.22 0.68
CA HIS A 22 -7.50 -6.82 -0.73
C HIS A 22 -6.17 -6.78 -1.49
N LEU A 23 -6.22 -6.82 -2.82
CA LEU A 23 -5.04 -6.72 -3.69
C LEU A 23 -4.51 -5.29 -3.86
N GLY A 24 -5.26 -4.27 -3.43
CA GLY A 24 -4.90 -2.86 -3.57
C GLY A 24 -3.47 -2.50 -3.12
N ASP A 25 -2.94 -3.11 -2.06
CA ASP A 25 -1.59 -2.81 -1.57
C ASP A 25 -0.50 -3.12 -2.61
N SER A 26 -0.69 -4.18 -3.41
CA SER A 26 0.21 -4.48 -4.51
C SER A 26 0.20 -3.39 -5.58
N MET A 27 -0.97 -2.81 -5.85
CA MET A 27 -1.11 -1.71 -6.81
C MET A 27 -0.54 -0.41 -6.26
N ILE A 28 -0.58 -0.19 -4.94
CA ILE A 28 0.06 0.95 -4.29
C ILE A 28 1.58 0.85 -4.44
N ILE A 29 2.17 -0.31 -4.13
CA ILE A 29 3.60 -0.58 -4.32
C ILE A 29 3.99 -0.41 -5.79
N LEU A 30 3.22 -0.96 -6.72
CA LEU A 30 3.45 -0.79 -8.14
C LEU A 30 3.39 0.70 -8.56
N SER A 31 2.47 1.47 -8.01
CA SER A 31 2.29 2.88 -8.36
C SER A 31 3.50 3.74 -7.99
N VAL A 32 4.14 3.49 -6.84
CA VAL A 32 5.36 4.22 -6.44
C VAL A 32 6.58 3.77 -7.24
N CYS A 33 6.69 2.48 -7.58
CA CYS A 33 7.74 1.99 -8.45
C CYS A 33 7.67 2.61 -9.86
N LEU A 34 6.46 2.82 -10.40
CA LEU A 34 6.26 3.37 -11.74
C LEU A 34 6.24 4.90 -11.81
N LEU A 35 5.61 5.57 -10.84
CA LEU A 35 5.38 7.02 -10.89
C LEU A 35 6.30 7.82 -9.97
N GLY A 36 7.11 7.16 -9.14
CA GLY A 36 7.91 7.78 -8.09
C GLY A 36 7.09 8.24 -6.89
N THR A 37 7.76 8.82 -5.89
CA THR A 37 7.21 9.09 -4.55
C THR A 37 5.93 9.93 -4.56
N LYS A 38 5.95 11.14 -5.16
CA LYS A 38 4.85 12.10 -5.04
C LYS A 38 3.58 11.62 -5.75
N LYS A 39 3.72 11.20 -7.01
CA LYS A 39 2.60 10.72 -7.83
C LYS A 39 2.10 9.35 -7.35
N GLY A 40 3.00 8.47 -6.90
CA GLY A 40 2.64 7.21 -6.27
C GLY A 40 1.86 7.40 -4.97
N ALA A 41 2.28 8.33 -4.10
CA ALA A 41 1.59 8.60 -2.84
C ALA A 41 0.16 9.10 -3.09
N PHE A 42 0.02 10.05 -4.02
CA PHE A 42 -1.29 10.56 -4.43
C PHE A 42 -2.17 9.45 -5.03
N ALA A 43 -1.60 8.63 -5.92
CA ALA A 43 -2.33 7.53 -6.55
C ALA A 43 -2.80 6.47 -5.54
N GLY A 44 -1.91 6.09 -4.61
CA GLY A 44 -2.18 5.11 -3.57
C GLY A 44 -3.21 5.59 -2.57
N ALA A 45 -3.05 6.82 -2.08
CA ALA A 45 -3.97 7.43 -1.12
C ALA A 45 -5.37 7.59 -1.71
N LEU A 46 -5.51 8.27 -2.85
CA LEU A 46 -6.82 8.51 -3.45
C LEU A 46 -7.52 7.22 -3.87
N GLY A 47 -6.80 6.28 -4.50
CA GLY A 47 -7.41 5.03 -4.94
C GLY A 47 -7.96 4.21 -3.77
N ALA A 48 -7.18 4.11 -2.68
CA ALA A 48 -7.60 3.38 -1.49
C ALA A 48 -8.73 4.11 -0.73
N GLY A 49 -8.62 5.44 -0.57
CA GLY A 49 -9.66 6.24 0.08
C GLY A 49 -11.00 6.20 -0.66
N LEU A 50 -10.99 6.25 -2.00
CA LEU A 50 -12.20 6.09 -2.80
C LEU A 50 -12.82 4.70 -2.64
N ALA A 51 -11.99 3.66 -2.49
CA ALA A 51 -12.49 2.30 -2.25
C ALA A 51 -13.17 2.18 -0.88
N ASP A 52 -12.63 2.82 0.16
CA ASP A 52 -13.28 2.88 1.47
C ASP A 52 -14.57 3.70 1.43
N LEU A 53 -14.58 4.83 0.72
CA LEU A 53 -15.75 5.71 0.59
C LEU A 53 -16.92 4.98 -0.07
N LEU A 54 -16.67 4.37 -1.24
CA LEU A 54 -17.69 3.67 -2.00
C LEU A 54 -17.99 2.27 -1.43
N GLY A 55 -17.05 1.69 -0.67
CA GLY A 55 -17.16 0.36 -0.10
C GLY A 55 -17.93 0.28 1.22
N GLY A 56 -18.42 1.42 1.74
CA GLY A 56 -19.15 1.50 3.00
C GLY A 56 -18.25 1.59 4.24
N TYR A 57 -16.93 1.79 4.06
CA TYR A 57 -15.96 1.94 5.14
C TYR A 57 -15.61 3.42 5.34
N THR A 58 -16.60 4.30 5.36
CA THR A 58 -16.40 5.77 5.34
C THR A 58 -15.51 6.27 6.48
N ALA A 59 -15.62 5.67 7.68
CA ALA A 59 -14.76 6.00 8.83
C ALA A 59 -13.25 5.77 8.55
N TRP A 60 -12.92 4.89 7.59
CA TRP A 60 -11.56 4.58 7.18
C TRP A 60 -11.02 5.48 6.07
N VAL A 61 -11.83 6.29 5.40
CA VAL A 61 -11.39 7.11 4.25
C VAL A 61 -10.17 7.97 4.59
N ILE A 62 -10.30 8.83 5.61
CA ILE A 62 -9.21 9.74 6.02
C ILE A 62 -8.01 8.96 6.60
N PRO A 63 -8.21 8.00 7.54
CA PRO A 63 -7.11 7.17 8.03
C PRO A 63 -6.36 6.43 6.92
N THR A 64 -7.06 5.72 6.04
CA THR A 64 -6.48 4.97 4.92
C THR A 64 -5.71 5.89 4.00
N MET A 65 -6.30 6.99 3.53
CA MET A 65 -5.61 7.94 2.65
C MET A 65 -4.30 8.43 3.28
N THR A 66 -4.34 8.78 4.55
CA THR A 66 -3.18 9.30 5.29
C THR A 66 -2.11 8.23 5.47
N ILE A 67 -2.48 7.03 5.91
CA ILE A 67 -1.54 5.95 6.17
C ILE A 67 -0.90 5.45 4.87
N LYS A 68 -1.69 5.28 3.78
CA LYS A 68 -1.15 4.87 2.48
C LYS A 68 -0.22 5.94 1.91
N ALA A 69 -0.55 7.23 2.06
CA ALA A 69 0.36 8.31 1.67
C ALA A 69 1.68 8.23 2.45
N ILE A 70 1.62 8.12 3.79
CA ILE A 70 2.82 8.00 4.64
C ILE A 70 3.67 6.80 4.22
N TRP A 71 3.05 5.64 4.01
CA TRP A 71 3.75 4.43 3.58
C TRP A 71 4.54 4.69 2.30
N VAL A 72 3.89 5.25 1.27
CA VAL A 72 4.54 5.54 -0.01
C VAL A 72 5.61 6.63 0.11
N LEU A 73 5.38 7.66 0.92
CA LEU A 73 6.36 8.72 1.16
C LEU A 73 7.63 8.16 1.81
N VAL A 74 7.49 7.32 2.83
CA VAL A 74 8.61 6.63 3.49
C VAL A 74 9.33 5.72 2.51
N MET A 75 8.59 4.86 1.81
CA MET A 75 9.18 3.96 0.80
C MET A 75 9.96 4.76 -0.24
N GLY A 76 9.36 5.80 -0.82
CA GLY A 76 10.03 6.58 -1.86
C GLY A 76 11.21 7.41 -1.34
N ALA A 77 11.18 7.89 -0.09
CA ALA A 77 12.33 8.54 0.53
C ALA A 77 13.50 7.57 0.71
N ILE A 78 13.23 6.36 1.19
CA ILE A 78 14.24 5.32 1.35
C ILE A 78 14.76 4.87 -0.01
N SER A 79 13.88 4.48 -0.93
CA SER A 79 14.27 3.85 -2.18
C SER A 79 14.93 4.81 -3.16
N PHE A 80 14.43 6.04 -3.29
CA PHE A 80 14.87 6.97 -4.34
C PHE A 80 15.80 8.07 -3.85
N LYS A 81 15.96 8.26 -2.54
CA LYS A 81 16.91 9.23 -1.97
C LYS A 81 18.02 8.56 -1.18
N LEU A 82 17.68 7.84 -0.11
CA LEU A 82 18.67 7.32 0.84
C LEU A 82 19.45 6.12 0.27
N LEU A 83 18.77 5.20 -0.41
CA LEU A 83 19.34 3.97 -0.95
C LEU A 83 19.33 3.95 -2.47
N LYS A 84 19.40 5.12 -3.13
CA LYS A 84 19.26 5.23 -4.59
C LYS A 84 20.17 4.26 -5.36
N GLU A 85 21.41 4.09 -4.90
CA GLU A 85 22.44 3.25 -5.55
C GLU A 85 22.36 1.76 -5.12
N CYS A 86 21.49 1.40 -4.18
CA CYS A 86 21.33 0.03 -3.72
C CYS A 86 20.44 -0.79 -4.68
N LYS A 87 20.91 -1.97 -5.10
CA LYS A 87 20.15 -2.90 -5.96
C LYS A 87 18.76 -3.27 -5.40
N TYR A 88 18.62 -3.32 -4.07
CA TYR A 88 17.40 -3.75 -3.39
C TYR A 88 16.60 -2.58 -2.78
N ASN A 89 16.88 -1.35 -3.22
CA ASN A 89 16.29 -0.13 -2.68
C ASN A 89 14.75 -0.13 -2.61
N LEU A 90 14.06 -0.63 -3.64
CA LEU A 90 12.59 -0.72 -3.69
C LEU A 90 12.05 -1.69 -2.66
N TRP A 91 12.69 -2.85 -2.49
CA TRP A 91 12.31 -3.84 -1.48
C TRP A 91 12.50 -3.29 -0.08
N ILE A 92 13.69 -2.75 0.22
CA ILE A 92 14.02 -2.21 1.54
C ILE A 92 13.07 -1.05 1.89
N GLY A 93 12.82 -0.14 0.96
CA GLY A 93 11.88 0.96 1.17
C GLY A 93 10.45 0.48 1.40
N ALA A 94 10.00 -0.53 0.65
CA ALA A 94 8.67 -1.11 0.83
C ALA A 94 8.50 -1.74 2.22
N PHE A 95 9.50 -2.49 2.69
CA PHE A 95 9.51 -3.11 4.03
C PHE A 95 9.57 -2.08 5.16
N ILE A 96 10.46 -1.09 5.07
CA ILE A 96 10.55 -0.03 6.08
C ILE A 96 9.23 0.75 6.14
N GLY A 97 8.68 1.10 4.97
CA GLY A 97 7.37 1.74 4.91
C GLY A 97 6.23 0.87 5.45
N ALA A 98 6.31 -0.45 5.30
CA ALA A 98 5.31 -1.37 5.83
C ALA A 98 5.26 -1.40 7.36
N ILE A 99 6.38 -1.13 8.04
CA ILE A 99 6.39 -0.96 9.50
C ILE A 99 5.46 0.20 9.87
N PHE A 100 5.60 1.36 9.22
CA PHE A 100 4.70 2.51 9.45
C PHE A 100 3.26 2.18 9.10
N HIS A 101 3.01 1.50 7.97
CA HIS A 101 1.68 1.08 7.57
C HIS A 101 1.00 0.22 8.66
N ILE A 102 1.66 -0.85 9.09
CA ILE A 102 1.11 -1.79 10.07
C ILE A 102 0.93 -1.12 11.44
N THR A 103 1.94 -0.36 11.90
CA THR A 103 1.87 0.34 13.19
C THR A 103 0.74 1.36 13.20
N LEU A 104 0.63 2.23 12.19
CA LEU A 104 -0.40 3.27 12.17
C LEU A 104 -1.81 2.69 12.03
N TYR A 105 -2.03 1.68 11.18
CA TYR A 105 -3.33 1.01 11.11
C TYR A 105 -3.73 0.39 12.45
N THR A 106 -2.78 -0.25 13.14
CA THR A 106 -3.03 -0.87 14.44
C THR A 106 -3.34 0.19 15.50
N LEU A 107 -2.59 1.31 15.52
CA LEU A 107 -2.82 2.41 16.45
C LEU A 107 -4.21 3.05 16.28
N ILE A 108 -4.66 3.24 15.04
CA ILE A 108 -6.00 3.76 14.75
C ILE A 108 -7.10 2.78 15.16
N LYS A 109 -6.85 1.47 15.08
CA LYS A 109 -7.83 0.46 15.53
C LYS A 109 -8.07 0.48 17.03
N PHE A 110 -7.09 0.89 17.85
CA PHE A 110 -7.25 0.92 19.31
C PHE A 110 -8.45 1.74 19.79
N PRO A 111 -8.58 3.05 19.44
CA PRO A 111 -9.73 3.84 19.85
C PRO A 111 -11.01 3.51 19.05
N MET A 112 -10.91 3.01 17.82
CA MET A 112 -12.08 2.76 16.97
C MET A 112 -12.81 1.45 17.29
N PHE A 113 -12.08 0.39 17.61
CA PHE A 113 -12.61 -0.98 17.72
C PHE A 113 -12.14 -1.71 18.99
N GLY A 114 -11.27 -1.10 19.80
CA GLY A 114 -10.75 -1.68 21.03
C GLY A 114 -9.49 -2.53 20.85
N VAL A 115 -8.80 -2.78 21.97
CA VAL A 115 -7.49 -3.45 22.02
C VAL A 115 -7.53 -4.87 21.49
N ALA A 116 -8.54 -5.66 21.88
CA ALA A 116 -8.68 -7.05 21.43
C ALA A 116 -8.80 -7.14 19.90
N TYR A 117 -9.60 -6.27 19.28
CA TYR A 117 -9.76 -6.22 17.82
C TYR A 117 -8.47 -5.78 17.10
N ALA A 118 -7.79 -4.75 17.64
CA ALA A 118 -6.55 -4.25 17.06
C ALA A 118 -5.46 -5.33 17.02
N ILE A 119 -5.27 -6.07 18.12
CA ILE A 119 -4.25 -7.12 18.24
C ILE A 119 -4.63 -8.36 17.43
N SER A 120 -5.89 -8.78 17.44
CA SER A 120 -6.32 -9.99 16.71
C SER A 120 -6.28 -9.83 15.19
N SER A 121 -6.45 -8.62 14.67
CA SER A 121 -6.39 -8.33 13.23
C SER A 121 -4.98 -8.11 12.67
N LEU A 122 -3.97 -8.02 13.55
CA LEU A 122 -2.56 -7.73 13.21
C LEU A 122 -1.92 -8.80 12.31
N PRO A 123 -2.12 -10.13 12.53
CA PRO A 123 -1.57 -11.16 11.64
C PRO A 123 -2.08 -11.02 10.21
N LEU A 124 -3.39 -10.80 10.03
CA LEU A 124 -3.99 -10.68 8.71
C LEU A 124 -3.54 -9.40 7.98
N LEU A 125 -3.47 -8.27 8.69
CA LEU A 125 -2.92 -7.02 8.16
C LEU A 125 -1.46 -7.20 7.71
N THR A 126 -0.67 -7.94 8.48
CA THR A 126 0.74 -8.22 8.15
C THR A 126 0.84 -9.07 6.89
N LEU A 127 0.07 -10.15 6.78
CA LEU A 127 0.04 -11.01 5.58
C LEU A 127 -0.42 -10.25 4.33
N GLN A 128 -1.44 -9.41 4.45
CA GLN A 128 -1.87 -8.53 3.35
C GLN A 128 -0.74 -7.58 2.91
N THR A 129 -0.09 -6.92 3.87
CA THR A 129 0.99 -5.97 3.59
C THR A 129 2.15 -6.66 2.87
N LEU A 130 2.58 -7.82 3.39
CA LEU A 130 3.68 -8.60 2.82
C LEU A 130 3.36 -9.13 1.42
N SER A 131 2.17 -9.70 1.22
CA SER A 131 1.72 -10.15 -0.10
C SER A 131 1.64 -8.98 -1.08
N GLY A 132 1.15 -7.82 -0.67
CA GLY A 132 1.16 -6.59 -1.44
C GLY A 132 2.57 -6.19 -1.90
N ILE A 133 3.54 -6.18 -0.99
CA ILE A 133 4.96 -5.90 -1.32
C ILE A 133 5.50 -6.87 -2.35
N ILE A 134 5.29 -8.17 -2.13
CA ILE A 134 5.82 -9.22 -3.01
C ILE A 134 5.20 -9.08 -4.40
N ILE A 135 3.87 -9.06 -4.50
CA ILE A 135 3.14 -8.99 -5.77
C ILE A 135 3.49 -7.70 -6.51
N GLY A 136 3.47 -6.54 -5.84
CA GLY A 136 3.75 -5.25 -6.44
C GLY A 136 5.17 -5.15 -7.02
N ASN A 137 6.18 -5.58 -6.27
CA ASN A 137 7.58 -5.57 -6.75
C ASN A 137 7.85 -6.62 -7.83
N CYS A 138 7.20 -7.78 -7.76
CA CYS A 138 7.27 -8.81 -8.81
C CYS A 138 6.69 -8.29 -10.13
N ILE A 139 5.48 -7.70 -10.09
CA ILE A 139 4.85 -7.10 -11.28
C ILE A 139 5.78 -6.03 -11.87
N TYR A 140 6.30 -5.12 -11.04
CA TYR A 140 7.24 -4.10 -11.49
C TYR A 140 8.47 -4.71 -12.18
N SER A 141 9.06 -5.75 -11.59
CA SER A 141 10.24 -6.42 -12.14
C SER A 141 9.98 -7.09 -13.50
N LEU A 142 8.77 -7.60 -13.73
CA LEU A 142 8.36 -8.20 -14.99
C LEU A 142 8.14 -7.15 -16.10
N ILE A 143 7.62 -5.96 -15.76
CA ILE A 143 7.26 -4.94 -16.75
C ILE A 143 8.33 -3.89 -17.00
N LYS A 144 9.26 -3.65 -16.06
CA LYS A 144 10.25 -2.57 -16.15
C LYS A 144 11.12 -2.64 -17.42
N ASN A 145 11.47 -3.84 -17.87
CA ASN A 145 12.31 -4.03 -19.05
C ASN A 145 11.56 -3.65 -20.34
N LYS A 146 10.24 -3.92 -20.40
CA LYS A 146 9.40 -3.56 -21.55
C LYS A 146 9.14 -2.05 -21.60
N LEU A 147 8.93 -1.41 -20.45
CA LEU A 147 8.73 0.04 -20.36
C LEU A 147 9.94 0.82 -20.86
N ASN A 148 11.15 0.39 -20.49
CA ASN A 148 12.40 1.03 -20.95
C ASN A 148 12.64 0.89 -22.46
N TYR A 149 12.03 -0.10 -23.11
CA TYR A 149 12.10 -0.27 -24.55
C TYR A 149 11.15 0.67 -25.30
N ILE A 150 9.95 0.91 -24.75
CA ILE A 150 8.91 1.75 -25.36
C ILE A 150 9.19 3.24 -25.18
N LEU A 151 9.89 3.62 -24.10
CA LEU A 151 10.20 5.02 -23.76
C LEU A 151 11.55 5.50 -24.31
N LYS A 152 12.26 4.66 -25.08
CA LYS A 152 13.38 5.07 -25.93
C LYS A 152 12.87 5.35 -27.33
#